data_AF-A0A2G0YC82-F1
#
_entry.id   AF-A0A2G0YC82-F1
#
_cell.length_a   1.000
_cell.length_b   1.000
_cell.length_c   1.000
_cell.angle_alpha   90.00
_cell.angle_beta   90.00
_cell.angle_gamma   90.00
#
_symmetry.space_group_name_H-M   'P 1'
#
loop_
_entity.id
_entity.type
_entity.pdbx_description
1 polymer ?
#
loop_
_entity_poly.entity_id
_entity_poly.type
_entity_poly.pdbx_seq_one_letter_code
_entity_poly.pdbx_strand_id
1 'polypeptide(L)' 'MMEDYLKFIANRRLSQIGLKEEYPGTTNPFPWMSEIMDLKKEKNFFETRVIEYQTGGALSWD' A
#
# COMPACT_ATOMS: atom_id res chain seq x y z
N MET A 1 -14.57 2.96 12.25
CA MET A 1 -13.73 2.35 11.18
C MET A 1 -12.76 3.37 10.58
N MET A 2 -13.19 4.40 9.84
CA MET A 2 -12.25 5.42 9.32
C MET A 2 -11.64 6.29 10.43
N GLU A 3 -12.44 6.62 11.45
CA GLU A 3 -12.00 7.36 12.64
C GLU A 3 -10.91 6.59 13.43
N ASP A 4 -11.08 5.27 13.60
CA ASP A 4 -10.10 4.42 14.28
C ASP A 4 -8.78 4.35 13.49
N TYR A 5 -8.85 4.35 12.15
CA TYR A 5 -7.66 4.44 11.31
C TYR A 5 -6.93 5.77 11.48
N LEU A 6 -7.65 6.89 11.56
CA LEU A 6 -7.06 8.21 11.82
C LEU A 6 -6.38 8.26 13.19
N LYS A 7 -7.02 7.72 14.23
CA LYS A 7 -6.46 7.61 15.58
C LYS A 7 -5.20 6.71 15.59
N PHE A 8 -5.21 5.61 14.83
CA PHE A 8 -4.05 4.72 14.68
C PHE A 8 -2.86 5.44 14.03
N ILE A 9 -3.09 6.18 12.93
CA ILE A 9 -2.05 6.99 12.29
C ILE A 9 -1.54 8.08 13.23
N ALA A 10 -2.43 8.76 13.94
CA ALA A 10 -2.06 9.83 14.87
C ALA A 10 -1.09 9.30 15.96
N ASN A 11 -1.42 8.17 16.61
CA ASN A 11 -0.52 7.54 17.58
C ASN A 11 0.82 7.14 16.96
N ARG A 12 0.82 6.57 15.75
CA ARG A 12 2.06 6.22 15.04
C ARG A 12 2.95 7.44 14.79
N ARG A 13 2.36 8.59 14.43
CA ARG A 13 3.08 9.86 14.24
C ARG A 13 3.61 10.42 15.56
N LEU A 14 2.82 10.36 16.63
CA LEU A 14 3.23 10.79 17.97
C LEU A 14 4.43 9.97 18.47
N SER A 15 4.38 8.64 18.31
CA SER A 15 5.47 7.74 18.68
C SER A 15 6.76 8.03 17.89
N GLN A 16 6.65 8.37 16.59
CA GLN A 16 7.82 8.74 15.76
C GLN A 16 8.57 9.98 16.27
N ILE A 17 7.88 10.90 16.95
CA ILE A 17 8.47 12.11 17.52
C ILE A 17 8.71 12.01 19.04
N GLY A 18 8.60 10.80 19.60
CA GLY A 18 8.85 10.54 21.03
C GLY A 18 7.75 11.03 21.98
N LEU A 19 6.57 11.36 21.46
CA LEU A 19 5.41 11.71 22.27
C LEU A 19 4.61 10.46 22.67
N LYS A 20 3.87 10.57 23.78
CA LYS A 20 2.94 9.52 24.20
C LYS A 20 1.77 9.41 23.23
N GLU A 21 1.23 8.20 23.14
CA GLU A 21 0.00 7.94 22.41
C GLU A 21 -1.18 8.65 23.08
N GLU A 22 -2.00 9.34 22.29
CA GLU A 22 -3.22 10.02 22.78
C GLU A 22 -4.45 9.11 22.76
N TYR A 23 -4.44 8.07 21.91
CA TYR A 23 -5.59 7.19 21.72
C TYR A 23 -5.26 5.72 22.09
N PRO A 24 -5.13 5.38 23.38
CA PRO A 24 -4.75 4.04 23.80
C PRO A 24 -5.78 2.98 23.36
N GLY A 25 -5.28 1.81 22.94
CA GLY A 25 -6.12 0.68 22.48
C GLY A 25 -6.59 0.79 21.03
N THR A 26 -6.17 1.82 20.29
CA THR A 26 -6.51 1.94 18.88
C THR A 26 -5.68 0.98 18.02
N THR A 27 -6.35 0.09 17.31
CA THR A 27 -5.73 -0.87 16.37
C THR A 27 -5.99 -0.48 14.93
N ASN A 28 -5.09 -0.84 14.00
CA ASN A 28 -5.31 -0.61 12.57
C ASN A 28 -6.52 -1.40 12.06
N PRO A 29 -7.62 -0.74 11.64
CA PRO A 29 -8.80 -1.43 11.11
C PRO A 29 -8.61 -1.94 9.67
N PHE A 30 -7.53 -1.54 8.98
CA PHE A 30 -7.23 -1.93 7.59
C PHE A 30 -5.82 -2.53 7.48
N PRO A 31 -5.60 -3.76 7.96
CA PRO A 31 -4.28 -4.41 7.89
C PRO A 31 -3.77 -4.57 6.44
N TRP A 32 -4.67 -4.76 5.47
CA TRP A 32 -4.37 -4.88 4.04
C TRP A 32 -3.86 -3.58 3.38
N MET A 33 -4.11 -2.42 3.98
CA MET A 33 -3.64 -1.15 3.39
C MET A 33 -2.12 -0.97 3.51
N SER A 34 -1.51 -1.64 4.49
CA SER A 34 -0.05 -1.66 4.72
C SER A 34 0.69 -2.23 3.51
N GLU A 35 0.13 -3.24 2.85
CA GLU A 35 0.72 -3.89 1.67
C GLU A 35 0.70 -3.00 0.43
N ILE A 36 -0.31 -2.14 0.29
CA ILE A 36 -0.46 -1.28 -0.90
C ILE A 36 0.32 0.03 -0.75
N MET A 37 0.40 0.61 0.46
CA MET A 37 1.12 1.88 0.67
C MET A 37 2.64 1.74 0.62
N ASP A 38 3.22 0.63 1.09
CA ASP A 38 4.67 0.37 0.97
C ASP A 38 5.10 0.02 -0.47
N LEU A 39 4.14 -0.30 -1.34
CA LEU A 39 4.35 -0.64 -2.76
C LEU A 39 4.28 0.55 -3.72
N LYS A 40 4.45 1.79 -3.23
CA LYS A 40 4.71 2.96 -4.10
C LYS A 40 6.16 2.99 -4.58
N LYS A 41 6.53 1.98 -5.37
CA LYS A 41 7.37 2.21 -6.55
C LYS A 41 6.44 2.15 -7.75
N GLU A 42 5.72 3.23 -7.99
CA GLU A 42 5.17 3.48 -9.33
C GLU A 42 6.38 3.60 -10.25
N LYS A 43 6.78 2.46 -10.83
CA LYS A 43 7.77 2.41 -11.88
C LYS A 43 7.15 3.21 -13.02
N ASN A 44 7.76 4.34 -13.36
CA ASN A 44 7.24 5.21 -14.41
C ASN A 44 7.00 4.36 -15.66
N PHE A 45 5.77 4.41 -16.18
CA PHE A 45 5.35 3.65 -17.37
C PHE A 45 6.31 3.88 -18.55
N PHE A 46 6.92 5.07 -18.62
CA PHE A 46 7.89 5.47 -19.63
C PHE A 46 9.33 5.01 -19.39
N GLU A 47 9.64 4.45 -18.22
CA GLU A 47 11.01 4.03 -17.85
C GLU A 47 11.24 2.51 -18.00
N THR A 48 10.19 1.73 -18.20
CA THR A 48 10.33 0.29 -18.46
C THR A 48 10.33 0.05 -19.97
N ARG A 49 11.49 -0.29 -20.54
CA ARG A 49 11.54 -0.83 -21.92
C ARG A 49 10.59 -2.02 -21.98
N VAL A 50 9.63 -2.00 -22.91
CA VAL A 50 8.75 -3.14 -23.20
C VAL A 50 9.63 -4.24 -23.81
N ILE A 51 10.05 -5.22 -23.00
CA ILE A 51 10.85 -6.36 -23.48
C ILE A 51 9.94 -7.58 -23.76
N GLU A 52 8.67 -7.53 -23.36
CA GLU A 52 7.69 -8.58 -23.65
C GLU A 52 6.76 -8.14 -24.76
N TYR A 53 7.12 -8.46 -26.01
CA TYR A 53 6.08 -8.89 -26.93
C TYR A 53 5.62 -10.26 -26.42
N GLN A 54 4.55 -10.32 -25.61
CA GLN A 54 3.78 -11.56 -25.57
C GLN A 54 3.24 -11.76 -26.98
N THR A 55 3.87 -12.67 -27.72
CA THR A 55 3.32 -13.22 -28.95
C THR A 55 1.91 -13.68 -28.62
N GLY A 56 0.92 -13.00 -29.22
CA GLY A 56 -0.49 -13.33 -29.05
C GLY A 56 -0.66 -14.83 -29.20
N GLY A 57 -1.28 -15.44 -28.19
CA GLY A 57 -1.46 -16.89 -28.11
C GLY A 57 -1.91 -17.43 -29.45
N ALA A 58 -1.20 -18.43 -29.97
CA ALA A 58 -1.63 -19.18 -31.12
C ALA A 58 -3.02 -19.75 -30.79
N LEU A 59 -4.06 -19.19 -31.42
CA LEU A 59 -5.39 -19.77 -31.42
C LEU A 59 -5.30 -21.11 -32.16
N SER A 60 -5.19 -22.20 -31.41
CA SER A 60 -5.47 -23.54 -31.92
C SER A 60 -6.97 -23.69 -32.00
N TRP A 61 -7.51 -23.66 -33.22
CA TRP A 61 -8.89 -24.07 -33.49
C TRP A 61 -8.84 -25.56 -33.88
N ASP A 62 -9.27 -26.42 -32.96
CA ASP A 62 -9.79 -27.76 -33.26
C ASP A 62 -11.27 -27.78 -32.86
#